data_AF-A0A7X3ZBK9-F1
#
_entry.id   AF-A0A7X3ZBK9-F1
#
_cell.length_a   1.000
_cell.length_b   1.000
_cell.length_c   1.000
_cell.angle_alpha   90.00
_cell.angle_beta   90.00
_cell.angle_gamma   90.00
#
_symmetry.space_group_name_H-M   'P 1'
#
loop_
_entity.id
_entity.type
_entity.pdbx_description
1 polymer ?
#
loop_
_entity_poly.entity_id
_entity_poly.type
_entity_poly.pdbx_seq_one_letter_code
_entity_poly.pdbx_strand_id
1 'polypeptide(L)'
;MRLDGRYSLELLKRGYQGLLFHNLPAGQHWVELSYGGQTQQVEVDLRGGKVTTLTFALNRFAFVVRLRMQEQEERADWQRWSAAFADLEVEEIYLAADRDWLEGGDAP
;
A
#
# COMPACT_ATOMS: atom_id res chain seq x y z
N MET A 1 3.37 5.71 3.83
CA MET A 1 3.71 4.33 3.44
C MET A 1 4.94 4.38 2.57
N ARG A 2 5.90 3.47 2.78
CA ARG A 2 7.05 3.29 1.90
C ARG A 2 7.10 1.88 1.33
N LEU A 3 7.57 1.76 0.10
CA LEU A 3 7.75 0.50 -0.59
C LEU A 3 9.19 0.42 -1.12
N ASP A 4 9.89 -0.65 -0.72
CA ASP A 4 11.32 -0.90 -0.95
C ASP A 4 12.23 0.29 -0.58
N GLY A 5 11.77 1.14 0.34
CA GLY A 5 12.42 2.39 0.70
C GLY A 5 12.40 3.49 -0.37
N ARG A 6 11.85 3.24 -1.57
CA ARG A 6 11.92 4.11 -2.75
C ARG A 6 10.70 5.00 -2.91
N TYR A 7 9.51 4.43 -2.78
CA TYR A 7 8.26 5.17 -2.93
C TYR A 7 7.80 5.64 -1.55
N SER A 8 7.32 6.88 -1.43
CA SER A 8 6.75 7.41 -0.18
C SER A 8 5.42 8.07 -0.48
N LEU A 9 4.37 7.62 0.21
CA LEU A 9 3.00 8.06 0.01
C LEU A 9 2.36 8.45 1.34
N GLU A 10 1.64 9.57 1.33
CA GLU A 10 0.86 10.02 2.47
C GLU A 10 -0.61 9.65 2.26
N LEU A 11 -1.17 8.91 3.21
CA LEU A 11 -2.59 8.57 3.22
C LEU A 11 -3.37 9.74 3.84
N LEU A 12 -4.10 10.49 3.02
CA LEU A 12 -4.98 11.56 3.49
C LEU A 12 -6.25 10.94 4.11
N LYS A 13 -6.22 10.69 5.42
CA LYS A 13 -7.32 10.11 6.20
C LYS A 13 -8.68 10.78 5.92
N ARG A 14 -9.59 10.12 5.17
CA ARG A 14 -11.06 10.09 5.42
C ARG A 14 -11.71 8.82 4.83
N GLY A 15 -12.12 7.86 5.66
CA GLY A 15 -13.00 6.74 5.25
C GLY A 15 -12.30 5.39 4.98
N TYR A 16 -13.03 4.48 4.33
CA TYR A 16 -12.54 3.18 3.84
C TYR A 16 -11.72 3.39 2.56
N GLN A 17 -10.55 4.00 2.71
CA GLN A 17 -9.65 4.29 1.60
C GLN A 17 -8.50 3.29 1.56
N GLY A 18 -8.24 2.73 0.39
CA GLY A 18 -7.13 1.82 0.10
C GLY A 18 -6.19 2.40 -0.94
N LEU A 19 -4.97 1.85 -0.99
CA LEU A 19 -4.01 2.14 -2.06
C LEU A 19 -3.81 0.87 -2.88
N LEU A 20 -3.86 0.99 -4.20
CA LEU A 20 -3.53 -0.09 -5.12
C LEU A 20 -2.32 0.28 -5.96
N PHE A 21 -1.27 -0.50 -5.82
CA PHE A 21 -0.02 -0.29 -6.52
C PHE A 21 0.05 -1.14 -7.78
N HIS A 22 0.26 -0.49 -8.91
CA HIS A 22 0.47 -1.14 -10.20
C HIS A 22 1.95 -1.13 -10.59
N ASN A 23 2.29 -2.02 -11.52
CA ASN A 23 3.62 -2.12 -12.14
C ASN A 23 4.77 -2.45 -11.19
N LEU A 24 4.47 -3.10 -10.07
CA LEU A 24 5.50 -3.70 -9.24
C LEU A 24 6.03 -4.98 -9.88
N PRO A 25 7.36 -5.19 -9.91
CA PRO A 25 7.91 -6.46 -10.34
C PRO A 25 7.41 -7.58 -9.41
N ALA A 26 7.35 -8.81 -9.93
CA ALA A 26 7.10 -9.96 -9.07
C ALA A 26 8.34 -10.24 -8.21
N GLY A 27 8.14 -10.77 -7.00
CA GLY A 27 9.20 -11.11 -6.06
C GLY A 27 8.97 -10.55 -4.66
N GLN A 28 10.03 -10.54 -3.85
CA GLN A 28 9.98 -10.02 -2.49
C GLN A 28 10.01 -8.49 -2.48
N HIS A 29 9.10 -7.90 -1.72
CA HIS A 29 9.00 -6.48 -1.49
C HIS A 29 8.90 -6.16 -0.02
N TRP A 30 9.53 -5.06 0.38
CA TRP A 30 9.47 -4.54 1.73
C TRP A 30 8.49 -3.38 1.82
N VAL A 31 7.47 -3.55 2.64
CA VAL A 31 6.45 -2.52 2.88
C VAL A 31 6.63 -1.94 4.27
N GLU A 32 6.74 -0.63 4.36
CA GLU A 32 6.73 0.13 5.62
C GLU A 32 5.47 1.01 5.69
N LEU A 33 4.76 0.94 6.80
CA LEU A 33 3.63 1.81 7.09
C LEU A 33 3.90 2.61 8.35
N SER A 34 3.94 3.93 8.19
CA SER A 34 3.94 4.89 9.29
C SER A 34 2.54 5.49 9.44
N TYR A 35 1.87 5.21 10.55
CA TYR A 35 0.51 5.65 10.81
C TYR A 35 0.25 5.85 12.30
N GLY A 36 -0.34 6.99 12.67
CA GLY A 36 -0.71 7.29 14.05
C GLY A 36 0.47 7.34 15.02
N GLY A 37 1.65 7.78 14.56
CA GLY A 37 2.87 7.84 15.37
C GLY A 37 3.54 6.48 15.60
N GLN A 38 3.14 5.45 14.86
CA GLN A 38 3.74 4.11 14.89
C GLN A 38 4.23 3.74 13.49
N THR A 39 5.29 2.94 13.41
CA THR A 39 5.84 2.42 12.16
C THR A 39 5.89 0.91 12.24
N GLN A 40 5.44 0.24 11.18
CA GLN A 40 5.45 -1.21 11.04
C GLN A 40 5.97 -1.61 9.66
N GLN A 41 6.72 -2.71 9.61
CA GLN A 41 7.26 -3.27 8.36
C GLN A 41 6.78 -4.71 8.14
N VAL A 42 6.57 -5.09 6.88
CA VAL A 42 6.28 -6.45 6.46
C VAL A 42 6.97 -6.74 5.12
N GLU A 43 7.48 -7.96 4.97
CA GLU A 43 7.94 -8.48 3.69
C GLU A 43 6.78 -9.23 3.01
N VAL A 44 6.56 -8.98 1.72
CA VAL A 44 5.53 -9.64 0.92
C VAL A 44 6.12 -10.24 -0.34
N ASP A 45 5.60 -11.39 -0.76
CA ASP A 45 5.93 -12.01 -2.05
C ASP A 45 4.85 -11.69 -3.08
N LEU A 46 5.16 -10.78 -4.01
CA LEU A 46 4.27 -10.40 -5.10
C LEU A 46 4.34 -11.41 -6.23
N ARG A 47 3.16 -11.87 -6.70
CA ARG A 47 3.03 -12.77 -7.85
C ARG A 47 2.32 -12.08 -8.99
N GLY A 48 2.89 -12.18 -10.19
CA GLY A 48 2.29 -11.60 -11.39
C GLY A 48 0.86 -12.08 -11.62
N GLY A 49 -0.02 -11.13 -11.99
CA GLY A 49 -1.44 -11.40 -12.25
C GLY A 49 -2.30 -11.66 -11.01
N LYS A 50 -1.76 -11.48 -9.80
CA LYS A 50 -2.49 -11.59 -8.52
C LYS A 50 -2.35 -10.32 -7.70
N VAL A 51 -3.37 -10.04 -6.91
CA VAL A 51 -3.38 -8.94 -5.93
C VAL A 51 -2.97 -9.51 -4.57
N THR A 52 -1.88 -8.99 -4.02
CA THR A 52 -1.47 -9.24 -2.64
C THR A 52 -2.07 -8.14 -1.76
N THR A 53 -2.86 -8.53 -0.75
CA THR A 53 -3.59 -7.56 0.09
C THR A 53 -2.92 -7.42 1.45
N LEU A 54 -2.53 -6.20 1.78
CA LEU A 54 -2.10 -5.84 3.13
C LEU A 54 -3.23 -5.08 3.84
N THR A 55 -3.61 -5.56 5.01
CA THR A 55 -4.53 -4.84 5.90
C THR A 55 -3.75 -4.27 7.07
N PHE A 56 -4.18 -3.12 7.58
CA PHE A 56 -3.60 -2.55 8.79
C PHE A 56 -4.67 -1.99 9.71
N ALA A 57 -4.37 -1.99 11.00
CA ALA A 57 -5.25 -1.44 12.02
C ALA A 57 -4.43 -0.72 13.10
N LEU A 58 -4.93 0.43 13.55
CA LEU A 58 -4.37 1.17 14.66
C LEU A 58 -5.23 0.97 15.90
N ASN A 59 -4.79 0.10 16.80
CA ASN A 59 -5.48 -0.13 18.06
C ASN A 59 -5.06 0.92 19.10
N ARG A 60 -6.03 1.53 19.76
CA ARG A 60 -5.82 2.49 20.86
C ARG A 60 -6.49 1.95 22.10
N PHE A 61 -5.70 1.60 23.11
CA PHE A 61 -6.20 1.13 24.40
C PHE A 61 -5.54 1.91 25.52
N ALA A 62 -6.33 2.72 26.23
CA ALA A 62 -5.84 3.71 27.19
C ALA A 62 -4.72 4.60 26.57
N PHE A 63 -3.51 4.52 27.11
CA PHE A 63 -2.32 5.24 26.65
C PHE A 63 -1.48 4.46 25.64
N VAL A 64 -1.85 3.23 25.29
CA VAL A 64 -1.11 2.39 24.34
C VAL A 64 -1.70 2.51 22.95
N VAL A 65 -0.85 2.88 21.99
CA VAL A 65 -1.16 2.85 20.56
C VAL A 65 -0.35 1.72 19.92
N ARG A 66 -1.00 0.85 19.16
CA ARG A 66 -0.34 -0.24 18.43
C ARG A 66 -0.84 -0.31 17.00
N LEU A 67 0.08 -0.13 16.06
CA LEU A 67 -0.15 -0.43 14.65
C LEU A 67 0.07 -1.91 14.41
N ARG A 68 -0.86 -2.55 13.70
CA ARG A 68 -0.73 -3.90 13.18
C ARG A 68 -0.86 -3.85 11.68
N MET A 69 -0.08 -4.69 10.99
CA MET A 69 -0.15 -4.89 9.55
C MET A 69 -0.10 -6.39 9.28
N GLN A 70 -0.92 -6.87 8.35
CA GLN A 70 -1.06 -8.29 8.04
C GLN A 70 -1.30 -8.49 6.54
N GLU A 71 -0.53 -9.40 5.94
CA GLU A 71 -0.81 -9.96 4.62
C GLU A 71 -1.98 -10.94 4.72
N GLN A 72 -2.96 -10.78 3.83
CA GLN A 72 -4.01 -11.78 3.67
C GLN A 72 -3.48 -12.99 2.90
N GLU A 73 -3.81 -14.19 3.38
CA GLU A 73 -3.40 -15.44 2.74
C GLU A 73 -3.99 -15.60 1.33
N GLU A 74 -5.18 -15.04 1.09
CA GLU A 74 -5.83 -15.11 -0.20
C GLU A 74 -5.21 -14.12 -1.21
N ARG A 75 -4.64 -14.69 -2.27
CA ARG A 75 -4.15 -13.94 -3.44
C ARG A 75 -5.15 -14.12 -4.59
N ALA A 76 -6.00 -13.12 -4.77
CA ALA A 76 -7.04 -13.12 -5.81
C ALA A 76 -6.54 -12.51 -7.13
N ASP A 77 -7.17 -12.86 -8.24
CA ASP A 77 -7.07 -12.02 -9.44
C ASP A 77 -7.84 -10.70 -9.24
N TRP A 78 -7.64 -9.77 -10.15
CA TRP A 78 -8.23 -8.43 -10.08
C TRP A 78 -9.76 -8.45 -9.99
N GLN A 79 -10.42 -9.27 -10.82
CA GLN A 79 -11.88 -9.32 -10.89
C GLN A 79 -12.47 -9.79 -9.57
N ARG A 80 -11.91 -10.85 -9.00
CA ARG A 80 -12.37 -11.37 -7.72
C ARG A 80 -12.03 -10.44 -6.56
N TRP A 81 -10.85 -9.82 -6.58
CA TRP A 81 -10.44 -8.88 -5.54
C TRP A 81 -11.35 -7.65 -5.51
N SER A 82 -11.57 -7.01 -6.66
CA SER A 82 -12.40 -5.80 -6.78
C SER A 82 -13.85 -6.07 -6.40
N ALA A 83 -14.39 -7.26 -6.68
CA ALA A 83 -15.72 -7.65 -6.21
C ALA A 83 -15.78 -7.83 -4.68
N ALA A 84 -14.72 -8.38 -4.07
CA ALA A 84 -14.67 -8.62 -2.62
C ALA A 84 -14.50 -7.33 -1.80
N PHE A 85 -13.87 -6.31 -2.37
CA PHE A 85 -13.61 -5.01 -1.75
C PHE A 85 -14.35 -3.87 -2.48
N ALA A 86 -15.54 -4.13 -3.02
CA ALA A 86 -16.29 -3.17 -3.83
C ALA A 86 -16.74 -1.91 -3.06
N ASP A 87 -16.70 -1.96 -1.72
CA ASP A 87 -16.99 -0.86 -0.81
C ASP A 87 -15.75 -0.02 -0.45
N LEU A 88 -14.56 -0.46 -0.86
CA LEU A 88 -13.30 0.25 -0.64
C LEU A 88 -13.08 1.29 -1.72
N GLU A 89 -12.89 2.55 -1.32
CA GLU A 89 -12.43 3.59 -2.23
C GLU A 89 -10.93 3.42 -2.43
N VAL A 90 -10.52 3.02 -3.62
CA VAL A 90 -9.12 2.71 -3.92
C VAL A 90 -8.49 3.84 -4.72
N GLU A 91 -7.39 4.39 -4.22
CA GLU A 91 -6.50 5.24 -4.99
C GLU A 91 -5.48 4.35 -5.72
N GLU A 92 -5.53 4.38 -7.06
CA GLU A 92 -4.60 3.63 -7.91
C GLU A 92 -3.31 4.42 -8.13
N ILE A 93 -2.19 3.76 -7.84
CA ILE A 93 -0.85 4.33 -7.94
C ILE A 93 -0.06 3.50 -8.94
N TYR A 94 0.24 4.10 -10.09
CA TYR A 94 1.05 3.49 -11.13
C TYR A 94 2.51 3.83 -10.92
N LEU A 95 3.29 2.85 -10.47
CA LEU A 95 4.72 3.03 -10.28
C LEU A 95 5.40 2.84 -11.64
N ALA A 96 5.88 3.92 -12.26
CA ALA A 96 6.65 3.79 -13.49
C ALA A 96 7.90 2.94 -13.20
N ALA A 97 8.12 1.89 -14.00
CA ALA A 97 9.31 1.05 -13.91
C ALA A 97 10.60 1.85 -14.20
N ASP A 98 10.48 3.04 -14.80
CA ASP A 98 11.57 3.99 -14.99
C ASP A 98 11.17 5.39 -14.50
N ARG A 99 12.02 5.89 -13.60
CA ARG A 99 12.37 7.29 -13.33
C ARG A 99 12.09 8.20 -14.55
N ASP A 100 11.04 9.01 -14.55
CA ASP A 100 10.92 10.24 -15.39
C ASP A 100 9.63 11.10 -15.17
N TRP A 101 8.97 11.09 -14.01
CA TRP A 101 7.72 11.88 -13.83
C TRP A 101 7.61 12.78 -12.60
N LEU A 102 8.73 13.24 -12.02
CA LEU A 102 8.74 14.37 -11.05
C LEU A 102 10.00 15.26 -11.15
N GLU A 103 10.53 15.51 -12.35
CA GLU A 103 11.29 16.74 -12.63
C GLU A 103 10.62 17.42 -13.84
N GLY A 104 9.80 18.43 -13.57
CA GLY A 104 9.09 19.19 -14.61
C GLY A 104 7.82 19.83 -14.08
N GLY A 105 7.77 21.12 -13.72
CA GLY A 105 8.75 22.14 -14.03
C GLY A 105 8.66 23.32 -13.09
N ASP A 106 9.83 23.83 -12.77
CA ASP A 106 10.03 25.21 -12.43
C ASP A 106 10.98 25.79 -13.48
N ALA A 107 10.39 26.49 -14.46
CA ALA A 107 10.96 27.53 -15.31
C ALA A 107 9.88 27.94 -16.33
N PRO A 108 9.74 29.23 -16.69
CA PRO A 108 10.67 30.34 -16.48
C PRO A 108 10.35 31.26 -15.28
#